data_AF-A0A1V5UEL4-F1
#
_entry.id   AF-A0A1V5UEL4-F1
#
_cell.length_a   1.000
_cell.length_b   1.000
_cell.length_c   1.000
_cell.angle_alpha   90.00
_cell.angle_beta   90.00
_cell.angle_gamma   90.00
#
_symmetry.space_group_name_H-M   'P 1'
#
loop_
_entity.id
_entity.type
_entity.pdbx_description
1 polymer ?
#
loop_
_entity_poly.entity_id
_entity_poly.type
_entity_poly.pdbx_seq_one_letter_code
_entity_poly.pdbx_strand_id
1 'polypeptide(L)'
;MLSEDILKKIRKKYEKINDIYSQFLEVTLKIFSLLKQDDLKSASMLVEERDSLLLATQNLFEETGDLLKQLFKQEGVTDGGLRFLKPEYAQNAGEINSIKESIKNYITQIKENDAKINEILNQNAKEIKNKISSLKVTREIEKKYNANKNYQTNFKLLV
;
A
#
# COMPACT_ATOMS: atom_id res chain seq x y z
N MET A 1 10.51 -37.24 -9.78
CA MET A 1 9.09 -37.13 -9.40
C MET A 1 8.88 -36.15 -8.24
N LEU A 2 9.55 -36.30 -7.09
CA LEU A 2 9.34 -35.42 -5.93
C LEU A 2 9.67 -33.93 -6.18
N SER A 3 10.77 -33.62 -6.85
CA SER A 3 11.17 -32.24 -7.15
C SER A 3 10.23 -31.53 -8.13
N GLU A 4 9.71 -32.25 -9.13
CA GLU A 4 8.69 -31.75 -10.07
C GLU A 4 7.40 -31.38 -9.33
N ASP A 5 6.99 -32.19 -8.34
CA ASP A 5 5.82 -31.89 -7.52
C ASP A 5 6.02 -30.67 -6.61
N ILE A 6 7.23 -30.50 -6.06
CA ILE A 6 7.59 -29.29 -5.30
C ILE A 6 7.57 -28.06 -6.22
N LEU A 7 8.12 -28.17 -7.42
CA LEU A 7 8.15 -27.10 -8.40
C LEU A 7 6.74 -26.66 -8.83
N LYS A 8 5.83 -27.61 -9.04
CA LYS A 8 4.39 -27.33 -9.28
C LYS A 8 3.74 -26.62 -8.09
N LYS A 9 4.08 -27.01 -6.85
CA LYS A 9 3.58 -26.31 -5.64
C LYS A 9 4.10 -24.87 -5.57
N ILE A 10 5.38 -24.66 -5.86
CA ILE A 10 5.99 -23.33 -5.93
C ILE A 10 5.29 -22.48 -6.99
N ARG A 11 5.06 -23.02 -8.19
CA ARG A 11 4.34 -22.34 -9.26
C ARG A 11 2.96 -21.90 -8.81
N LYS A 12 2.17 -22.82 -8.24
CA LYS A 12 0.83 -22.51 -7.70
C LYS A 12 0.85 -21.44 -6.62
N LYS A 13 1.89 -21.37 -5.79
CA LYS A 13 2.03 -20.29 -4.80
C LYS A 13 2.35 -18.96 -5.48
N TYR A 14 3.23 -18.93 -6.47
CA TYR A 14 3.50 -17.72 -7.26
C TYR A 14 2.27 -17.25 -8.04
N GLU A 15 1.45 -18.14 -8.59
CA GLU A 15 0.16 -17.81 -9.21
C GLU A 15 -0.75 -17.09 -8.20
N LYS A 16 -0.91 -17.63 -6.98
CA LYS A 16 -1.69 -16.97 -5.91
C LYS A 16 -1.12 -15.61 -5.50
N ILE A 17 0.21 -15.52 -5.36
CA ILE A 17 0.88 -14.25 -5.04
C ILE A 17 0.60 -13.21 -6.14
N ASN A 18 0.66 -13.63 -7.40
CA ASN A 18 0.37 -12.77 -8.54
C ASN A 18 -1.07 -12.28 -8.55
N ASP A 19 -2.04 -13.15 -8.25
CA ASP A 19 -3.45 -12.77 -8.13
C ASP A 19 -3.65 -11.74 -7.01
N ILE A 20 -3.01 -11.94 -5.85
CA ILE A 20 -3.08 -10.99 -4.74
C ILE A 20 -2.46 -9.65 -5.11
N TYR A 21 -1.31 -9.61 -5.79
CA TYR A 21 -0.72 -8.34 -6.24
C TYR A 21 -1.57 -7.62 -7.29
N SER A 22 -2.28 -8.36 -8.15
CA SER A 22 -3.26 -7.77 -9.06
C SER A 22 -4.40 -7.10 -8.28
N GLN A 23 -4.95 -7.76 -7.27
CA GLN A 23 -5.99 -7.20 -6.40
C GLN A 23 -5.45 -6.00 -5.59
N PHE A 24 -4.22 -6.10 -5.08
CA PHE A 24 -3.57 -5.03 -4.35
C PHE A 24 -3.43 -3.76 -5.21
N LEU A 25 -3.06 -3.92 -6.47
CA LEU A 25 -3.01 -2.81 -7.42
C LEU A 25 -4.41 -2.21 -7.65
N GLU A 26 -5.43 -3.06 -7.84
CA GLU A 26 -6.81 -2.60 -8.01
C GLU A 26 -7.29 -1.77 -6.79
N VAL A 27 -7.07 -2.27 -5.58
CA VAL A 27 -7.41 -1.56 -4.34
C VAL A 27 -6.64 -0.25 -4.22
N THR A 28 -5.34 -0.24 -4.53
CA THR A 28 -4.52 0.98 -4.55
C THR A 28 -5.07 2.02 -5.53
N LEU A 29 -5.49 1.61 -6.73
CA LEU A 29 -6.11 2.51 -7.72
C LEU A 29 -7.47 3.05 -7.24
N LYS A 30 -8.29 2.22 -6.58
CA LYS A 30 -9.56 2.64 -5.98
C LYS A 30 -9.34 3.67 -4.87
N ILE A 31 -8.39 3.44 -3.96
CA ILE A 31 -7.99 4.40 -2.92
C ILE A 31 -7.61 5.73 -3.58
N PHE A 32 -6.73 5.71 -4.58
CA PHE A 32 -6.33 6.92 -5.29
C PHE A 32 -7.52 7.67 -5.92
N SER A 33 -8.46 6.95 -6.54
CA SER A 33 -9.66 7.56 -7.11
C SER A 33 -10.56 8.20 -6.05
N LEU A 34 -10.77 7.54 -4.91
CA LEU A 34 -11.61 8.05 -3.83
C LEU A 34 -10.98 9.29 -3.17
N LEU A 35 -9.65 9.30 -3.00
CA LEU A 35 -8.94 10.47 -2.47
C LEU A 35 -9.05 11.68 -3.40
N LYS A 36 -9.08 11.49 -4.72
CA LYS A 36 -9.36 12.58 -5.67
C LYS A 36 -10.77 13.14 -5.58
N GLN A 37 -11.70 12.37 -5.03
CA GLN A 37 -13.10 12.76 -4.81
C GLN A 37 -13.33 13.27 -3.37
N ASP A 38 -12.26 13.46 -2.60
CA ASP A 38 -12.29 13.80 -1.17
C ASP A 38 -13.07 12.80 -0.29
N ASP A 39 -13.31 11.57 -0.77
CA ASP A 39 -13.96 10.50 0.00
C ASP A 39 -12.94 9.74 0.87
N LEU A 40 -12.52 10.40 1.94
CA LEU A 40 -11.58 9.86 2.92
C LEU A 40 -12.12 8.64 3.66
N LYS A 41 -13.44 8.55 3.85
CA LYS A 41 -14.07 7.47 4.63
C LYS A 41 -13.98 6.15 3.86
N SER A 42 -14.41 6.14 2.61
CA SER A 42 -14.33 4.95 1.77
C SER A 42 -12.87 4.58 1.47
N ALA A 43 -12.00 5.58 1.26
CA ALA A 43 -10.57 5.34 1.09
C ALA A 43 -9.95 4.65 2.31
N SER A 44 -10.31 5.06 3.54
CA SER A 44 -9.82 4.43 4.78
C SER A 44 -10.23 2.97 4.91
N MET A 45 -11.45 2.61 4.51
CA MET A 45 -11.91 1.21 4.57
C MET A 45 -11.09 0.31 3.63
N LEU A 46 -10.72 0.82 2.44
CA LEU A 46 -9.91 0.08 1.49
C LEU A 46 -8.45 -0.07 1.92
N VAL A 47 -7.95 0.78 2.82
CA VAL A 47 -6.60 0.60 3.39
C VAL A 47 -6.53 -0.67 4.24
N GLU A 48 -7.57 -0.99 5.01
CA GLU A 48 -7.63 -2.23 5.80
C GLU A 48 -7.66 -3.48 4.91
N GLU A 49 -8.38 -3.42 3.79
CA GLU A 49 -8.37 -4.47 2.77
C GLU A 49 -6.96 -4.64 2.18
N ARG A 50 -6.29 -3.52 1.86
CA ARG A 50 -4.93 -3.52 1.33
C ARG A 50 -3.92 -4.14 2.31
N ASP A 51 -4.02 -3.80 3.60
CA ASP A 51 -3.14 -4.37 4.63
C ASP A 51 -3.37 -5.87 4.81
N SER A 52 -4.62 -6.32 4.70
CA SER A 52 -4.97 -7.75 4.73
C SER A 52 -4.36 -8.51 3.54
N LEU A 53 -4.41 -7.93 2.34
CA LEU A 53 -3.75 -8.50 1.15
C LEU A 53 -2.22 -8.55 1.32
N LEU A 54 -1.60 -7.51 1.89
CA LEU A 54 -0.17 -7.50 2.16
C LEU A 54 0.23 -8.67 3.09
N LEU A 55 -0.50 -8.83 4.18
CA LEU A 55 -0.26 -9.90 5.15
C LEU A 55 -0.41 -11.30 4.49
N ALA A 56 -1.42 -11.48 3.64
CA ALA A 56 -1.60 -12.72 2.88
C ALA A 56 -0.40 -13.01 1.96
N THR A 57 0.17 -11.99 1.30
CA THR A 57 1.37 -12.19 0.47
C THR A 57 2.61 -12.56 1.28
N GLN A 58 2.80 -11.97 2.47
CA GLN A 58 3.96 -12.27 3.33
C GLN A 58 4.00 -13.75 3.71
N ASN A 59 2.88 -14.29 4.19
CA ASN A 59 2.76 -15.72 4.52
C ASN A 59 3.06 -16.61 3.31
N LEU A 60 2.54 -16.26 2.13
CA LEU A 60 2.80 -17.03 0.92
C LEU A 60 4.27 -16.97 0.48
N PHE A 61 4.95 -15.84 0.64
CA PHE A 61 6.37 -15.72 0.32
C PHE A 61 7.24 -16.57 1.25
N GLU A 62 6.96 -16.59 2.55
CA GLU A 62 7.66 -17.45 3.52
C GLU A 62 7.51 -18.93 3.14
N GLU A 63 6.26 -19.38 2.94
CA GLU A 63 5.97 -20.76 2.55
C GLU A 63 6.61 -21.13 1.19
N THR A 64 6.66 -20.18 0.25
CA THR A 64 7.31 -20.39 -1.05
C THR A 64 8.82 -20.46 -0.92
N GLY A 65 9.41 -19.64 -0.06
CA GLY A 65 10.84 -19.65 0.27
C GLY A 65 11.27 -20.99 0.86
N ASP A 66 10.47 -21.57 1.75
CA ASP A 66 10.76 -22.88 2.32
C ASP A 66 10.68 -24.00 1.29
N LEU A 67 9.69 -23.97 0.38
CA LEU A 67 9.63 -24.92 -0.73
C LEU A 67 10.84 -24.78 -1.69
N LEU A 68 11.28 -23.54 -1.96
CA LEU A 68 12.48 -23.30 -2.78
C LEU A 68 13.74 -23.88 -2.13
N LYS A 69 13.91 -23.68 -0.81
CA LYS A 69 15.02 -24.30 -0.06
C LYS A 69 14.96 -25.82 -0.12
N GLN A 70 13.78 -26.41 0.04
CA GLN A 70 13.58 -27.86 -0.08
C GLN A 70 13.95 -28.37 -1.47
N LEU A 71 13.50 -27.68 -2.52
CA LEU A 71 13.80 -28.00 -3.91
C LEU A 71 15.31 -27.98 -4.19
N PHE A 72 15.98 -26.89 -3.80
CA PHE A 72 17.42 -26.74 -4.02
C PHE A 72 18.24 -27.79 -3.26
N LYS A 73 17.83 -28.12 -2.03
CA LYS A 73 18.44 -29.21 -1.26
C LYS A 73 18.27 -30.57 -1.96
N GLN A 74 17.11 -30.85 -2.54
CA GLN A 74 16.85 -32.11 -3.25
C GLN A 74 17.63 -32.23 -4.56
N GLU A 75 17.79 -31.12 -5.28
CA GLU A 75 18.53 -31.09 -6.55
C GLU A 75 20.05 -30.91 -6.37
N GLY A 76 20.54 -30.81 -5.13
CA GLY A 76 21.96 -30.61 -4.84
C GLY A 76 22.48 -29.23 -5.27
N VAL A 77 21.59 -28.25 -5.41
CA VAL A 77 21.92 -26.86 -5.75
C VAL A 77 22.15 -26.11 -4.44
N THR A 78 23.39 -25.70 -4.17
CA THR A 78 23.76 -25.06 -2.89
C THR A 78 23.36 -23.60 -2.81
N ASP A 79 23.39 -22.88 -3.93
CA ASP A 79 22.71 -21.60 -4.07
C ASP A 79 22.69 -21.19 -5.54
N GLY A 80 21.51 -20.86 -6.03
CA GLY A 80 21.31 -20.58 -7.44
C GLY A 80 19.85 -20.59 -7.79
N GLY A 81 19.36 -19.49 -8.37
CA GLY A 81 17.98 -19.40 -8.82
C GLY A 81 17.56 -20.53 -9.77
N LEU A 82 16.28 -20.55 -10.13
CA LEU A 82 15.66 -21.62 -10.93
C LEU A 82 16.40 -22.00 -12.23
N ARG A 83 17.27 -21.12 -12.74
CA ARG A 83 18.15 -21.36 -13.90
C ARG A 83 19.19 -22.48 -13.73
N PHE A 84 19.48 -22.90 -12.50
CA PHE A 84 20.44 -23.98 -12.22
C PHE A 84 19.79 -25.35 -12.01
N LEU A 85 18.46 -25.41 -12.14
CA LEU A 85 17.74 -26.67 -12.15
C LEU A 85 18.02 -27.44 -13.45
N LYS A 86 17.88 -28.76 -13.40
CA LYS A 86 18.05 -29.63 -14.57
C LYS A 86 17.11 -29.21 -15.71
N PRO A 87 17.49 -29.44 -16.99
CA PRO A 87 16.69 -29.07 -18.15
C PRO A 87 15.25 -29.63 -18.16
N GLU A 88 15.03 -30.77 -17.51
CA GLU A 88 13.70 -31.39 -17.34
C GLU A 88 12.69 -30.48 -16.61
N TYR A 89 13.18 -29.49 -15.86
CA TYR A 89 12.37 -28.51 -15.12
C TYR A 89 12.23 -27.17 -15.83
N ALA A 90 12.79 -27.01 -17.03
CA ALA A 90 12.91 -25.72 -17.72
C ALA A 90 11.56 -25.03 -17.95
N GLN A 91 10.51 -25.80 -18.26
CA GLN A 91 9.17 -25.24 -18.49
C GLN A 91 8.63 -24.56 -17.22
N ASN A 92 8.52 -25.30 -16.12
CA ASN A 92 8.03 -24.77 -14.84
C ASN A 92 8.91 -23.62 -14.33
N ALA A 93 10.23 -23.71 -14.48
CA ALA A 93 11.15 -22.63 -14.13
C ALA A 93 10.89 -21.36 -14.96
N GLY A 94 10.63 -21.51 -16.26
CA GLY A 94 10.24 -20.43 -17.18
C GLY A 94 8.91 -19.78 -16.77
N GLU A 95 7.90 -20.60 -16.48
CA GLU A 95 6.58 -20.12 -16.02
C GLU A 95 6.70 -19.35 -14.69
N ILE A 96 7.44 -19.85 -13.70
CA ILE A 96 7.67 -19.13 -12.44
C ILE A 96 8.38 -17.80 -12.68
N ASN A 97 9.37 -17.75 -13.57
CA ASN A 97 10.06 -16.50 -13.90
C ASN A 97 9.13 -15.49 -14.59
N SER A 98 8.25 -15.95 -15.48
CA SER A 98 7.22 -15.10 -16.10
C SER A 98 6.28 -14.49 -15.05
N ILE A 99 5.83 -15.30 -14.08
CA ILE A 99 4.98 -14.83 -12.98
C ILE A 99 5.73 -13.82 -12.09
N LYS A 100 7.01 -14.05 -11.81
CA LYS A 100 7.85 -13.10 -11.04
C LYS A 100 7.97 -11.73 -11.72
N GLU A 101 8.13 -11.70 -13.04
CA GLU A 101 8.16 -10.43 -13.78
C GLU A 101 6.80 -9.73 -13.77
N SER A 102 5.69 -10.47 -13.84
CA SER A 102 4.34 -9.92 -13.65
C SER A 102 4.16 -9.29 -12.27
N ILE A 103 4.53 -10.00 -11.20
CA ILE A 103 4.51 -9.47 -9.82
C ILE A 103 5.36 -8.21 -9.71
N LYS A 104 6.56 -8.20 -10.29
CA LYS A 104 7.44 -7.04 -10.29
C LYS A 104 6.81 -5.83 -10.98
N ASN A 105 6.09 -6.05 -12.10
CA ASN A 105 5.34 -4.99 -12.77
C ASN A 105 4.24 -4.42 -11.86
N TYR A 106 3.47 -5.28 -11.18
CA TYR A 106 2.46 -4.82 -10.22
C TYR A 106 3.09 -4.01 -9.07
N ILE A 107 4.20 -4.48 -8.48
CA ILE A 107 4.90 -3.76 -7.40
C ILE A 107 5.33 -2.36 -7.86
N THR A 108 5.87 -2.23 -9.09
CA THR A 108 6.25 -0.92 -9.64
C THR A 108 5.05 0.00 -9.75
N GLN A 109 3.95 -0.47 -10.34
CA GLN A 109 2.72 0.32 -10.47
C GLN A 109 2.11 0.70 -9.12
N ILE A 110 2.15 -0.20 -8.14
CA ILE A 110 1.69 0.08 -6.77
C ILE A 110 2.52 1.21 -6.16
N LYS A 111 3.86 1.14 -6.23
CA LYS A 111 4.75 2.19 -5.70
C LYS A 111 4.51 3.54 -6.34
N GLU A 112 4.29 3.58 -7.65
CA GLU A 112 3.97 4.81 -8.37
C GLU A 112 2.64 5.41 -7.91
N ASN A 113 1.62 4.59 -7.67
CA ASN A 113 0.32 5.08 -7.20
C ASN A 113 0.35 5.47 -5.71
N ASP A 114 1.10 4.76 -4.87
CA ASP A 114 1.35 5.13 -3.48
C ASP A 114 2.03 6.50 -3.37
N ALA A 115 2.97 6.80 -4.27
CA ALA A 115 3.59 8.13 -4.32
C ALA A 115 2.55 9.23 -4.61
N LYS A 116 1.63 8.99 -5.56
CA LYS A 116 0.55 9.93 -5.89
C LYS A 116 -0.47 10.07 -4.75
N ILE A 117 -0.80 8.97 -4.07
CA ILE A 117 -1.67 8.98 -2.87
C ILE A 117 -1.03 9.86 -1.78
N ASN A 118 0.26 9.64 -1.50
CA ASN A 118 0.99 10.42 -0.49
C ASN A 118 1.05 11.91 -0.83
N GLU A 119 1.18 12.26 -2.12
CA GLU A 119 1.11 13.65 -2.57
C GLU A 119 -0.24 14.30 -2.23
N ILE A 120 -1.35 13.62 -2.55
CA ILE A 120 -2.70 14.10 -2.22
C ILE A 120 -2.87 14.26 -0.71
N LEU A 121 -2.48 13.25 0.07
CA LEU A 121 -2.60 13.29 1.53
C LEU A 121 -1.79 14.43 2.15
N ASN A 122 -0.57 14.68 1.66
CA ASN A 122 0.27 15.77 2.12
C ASN A 122 -0.33 17.15 1.77
N GLN A 123 -0.90 17.29 0.57
CA GLN A 123 -1.59 18.51 0.18
C GLN A 123 -2.82 18.76 1.05
N ASN A 124 -3.66 17.75 1.27
CA ASN A 124 -4.84 17.83 2.14
C ASN A 124 -4.44 18.19 3.58
N ALA A 125 -3.38 17.57 4.11
CA ALA A 125 -2.87 17.88 5.45
C ALA A 125 -2.38 19.34 5.57
N LYS A 126 -1.70 19.86 4.55
CA LYS A 126 -1.25 21.26 4.49
C LYS A 126 -2.43 22.23 4.47
N GLU A 127 -3.46 21.94 3.69
CA GLU A 127 -4.67 22.75 3.62
C GLU A 127 -5.45 22.76 4.94
N ILE A 128 -5.60 21.60 5.58
CA ILE A 128 -6.22 21.47 6.90
C ILE A 128 -5.43 22.29 7.93
N LYS A 129 -4.10 22.19 7.94
CA LYS A 129 -3.25 22.98 8.84
C LYS A 129 -3.43 24.49 8.65
N ASN A 130 -3.55 24.94 7.40
CA ASN A 130 -3.79 26.36 7.09
C ASN A 130 -5.18 26.81 7.56
N LYS A 131 -6.23 26.01 7.31
CA LYS A 131 -7.60 26.26 7.78
C LYS A 131 -7.69 26.31 9.31
N ILE A 132 -6.99 25.41 10.02
CA ILE A 132 -6.93 25.43 11.48
C ILE A 132 -6.25 26.71 11.99
N SER A 133 -5.18 27.14 11.31
CA SER A 133 -4.45 28.36 11.68
C SER A 133 -5.31 29.61 11.48
N SER A 134 -6.03 29.72 10.37
CA SER A 134 -6.94 30.86 10.14
C SER A 134 -8.09 30.90 11.15
N LEU A 135 -8.70 29.76 11.48
CA LEU A 135 -9.74 29.67 12.50
C LEU A 135 -9.25 30.11 13.89
N LYS A 136 -8.00 29.83 14.25
CA LYS A 136 -7.40 30.32 15.50
C LYS A 136 -7.29 31.85 15.52
N VAL A 137 -6.85 32.45 14.41
CA VAL A 137 -6.77 33.91 14.27
C VAL A 137 -8.15 34.55 14.37
N THR A 138 -9.16 34.00 13.67
CA THR A 138 -10.54 34.49 13.74
C THR A 138 -11.08 34.48 15.17
N ARG A 139 -10.86 33.39 15.92
CA ARG A 139 -11.27 33.30 17.33
C ARG A 139 -10.57 34.34 18.21
N GLU A 140 -9.31 34.66 17.94
CA GLU A 140 -8.59 35.68 18.71
C GLU A 140 -9.11 37.09 18.41
N ILE A 141 -9.40 37.39 17.14
CA ILE A 141 -10.02 38.66 16.73
C ILE A 141 -11.40 38.81 17.38
N GLU A 142 -12.22 37.76 17.37
CA GLU A 142 -13.54 37.76 17.99
C GLU A 142 -13.47 38.03 19.50
N LYS A 143 -12.50 37.42 20.21
CA LYS A 143 -12.24 37.71 21.63
C LYS A 143 -11.90 39.18 21.86
N LYS A 144 -10.98 39.75 21.06
CA LYS A 144 -10.56 41.16 21.18
C LYS A 144 -11.72 42.12 20.85
N TYR A 145 -12.51 41.81 19.83
CA TYR A 145 -13.69 42.58 19.46
C TYR A 145 -14.73 42.61 20.59
N ASN A 146 -15.06 41.45 21.16
CA ASN A 146 -16.01 41.35 22.27
C ASN A 146 -15.52 42.08 23.53
N ALA A 147 -14.22 42.00 23.83
CA ALA A 147 -13.62 42.77 24.91
C ALA A 147 -13.77 44.29 24.67
N ASN A 148 -13.48 44.76 23.46
CA ASN A 148 -13.63 46.18 23.10
C ASN A 148 -15.09 46.66 23.16
N LYS A 149 -16.04 45.86 22.69
CA LYS A 149 -17.48 46.16 22.79
C LYS A 149 -17.92 46.31 24.25
N ASN A 150 -17.42 45.47 25.15
CA ASN A 150 -17.69 45.59 26.59
C ASN A 150 -17.09 46.88 27.16
N TYR A 151 -15.86 47.26 26.78
CA TYR A 151 -15.27 48.54 27.18
C TYR A 151 -16.11 49.74 26.71
N GLN A 152 -16.55 49.75 25.46
CA GLN A 152 -17.40 50.82 24.93
C GLN A 152 -18.74 50.91 25.65
N THR A 153 -19.34 49.76 25.99
CA THR A 153 -20.61 49.71 26.72
C THR A 153 -20.45 50.25 28.14
N ASN A 154 -19.40 49.82 28.85
CA ASN A 154 -19.11 50.30 30.19
C ASN A 154 -18.75 51.79 30.23
N PHE A 155 -18.03 52.29 29.22
CA PHE A 155 -17.71 53.71 29.11
C PHE A 155 -18.97 54.56 28.90
N LYS A 156 -19.92 54.11 28.06
CA LYS A 156 -21.22 54.79 27.88
C LYS A 156 -22.10 54.81 29.14
N LEU A 157 -21.86 53.93 30.11
CA LEU A 157 -22.58 53.90 31.39
C LEU A 157 -21.92 54.80 32.45
N LEU A 158 -20.67 55.22 32.21
CA LEU A 158 -19.86 56.06 33.11
C LEU A 158 -19.93 57.55 32.79
N VAL A 159 -20.36 57.91 31.57
CA VAL A 159 -20.54 59.29 31.07
C VAL A 159 -22.02 59.62 31.03
#